data_AF-A0A0X3BK56-F1
#
_entry.id   AF-A0A0X3BK56-F1
#
_cell.length_a   1.000
_cell.length_b   1.000
_cell.length_c   1.000
_cell.angle_alpha   90.00
_cell.angle_beta   90.00
_cell.angle_gamma   90.00
#
_symmetry.space_group_name_H-M   'P 1'
#
loop_
_entity.id
_entity.type
_entity.pdbx_description
1 polymer ?
#
loop_
_entity_poly.entity_id
_entity_poly.type
_entity_poly.pdbx_seq_one_letter_code
_entity_poly.pdbx_strand_id
1 'polypeptide(L)' 'MIFASPEYSTRSAEVIADEIGGTVVLVSPLAKDYLANMRHVAAAFAGSGSP' A
#
# COMPACT_ATOMS: atom_id res chain seq x y z
N MET A 1 5.91 -6.11 1.55
CA MET A 1 4.88 -5.17 1.07
C MET A 1 4.64 -4.13 2.15
N ILE A 2 4.69 -2.85 1.81
CA ILE A 2 4.54 -1.72 2.74
C ILE A 2 3.37 -0.85 2.27
N PHE A 3 2.52 -0.42 3.20
CA PHE A 3 1.40 0.47 2.91
C PHE A 3 1.71 1.89 3.38
N ALA A 4 1.49 2.89 2.53
CA ALA A 4 1.73 4.29 2.84
C ALA A 4 0.55 5.16 2.37
N SER A 5 0.30 6.27 3.06
CA SER A 5 -0.75 7.21 2.67
C SER A 5 -0.17 8.33 1.81
N PRO A 6 -0.72 8.61 0.60
CA PRO A 6 -0.19 9.62 -0.31
C PRO A 6 -0.30 11.05 0.24
N GLU A 7 -1.09 11.26 1.29
CA GLU A 7 -1.22 12.54 2.00
C GLU A 7 0.03 12.91 2.80
N TYR A 8 0.95 11.95 3.00
CA TYR A 8 2.23 12.14 3.67
C TYR A 8 3.39 11.80 2.72
N SER A 9 4.61 12.15 3.13
CA SER A 9 5.81 11.76 2.38
C SER A 9 5.95 10.23 2.36
N THR A 10 6.09 9.66 1.17
CA THR A 10 6.27 8.21 0.93
C THR A 10 7.73 7.78 0.97
N ARG A 11 8.68 8.72 1.07
CA ARG A 11 10.11 8.45 0.91
C ARG A 11 10.68 7.43 1.90
N SER A 12 10.23 7.46 3.15
CA SER A 12 10.66 6.45 4.13
C SER A 12 10.11 5.07 3.81
N ALA A 13 8.87 4.98 3.32
CA ALA A 13 8.26 3.71 2.91
C ALA A 13 8.96 3.12 1.68
N GLU A 14 9.36 3.97 0.72
CA GLU A 14 10.15 3.58 -0.45
C GLU A 14 11.52 3.02 -0.06
N VAL A 15 12.25 3.73 0.81
CA VAL A 15 13.57 3.27 1.30
C VAL A 15 13.44 1.92 1.99
N ILE A 16 12.49 1.76 2.92
CA ILE A 16 12.32 0.48 3.63
C ILE A 16 11.91 -0.64 2.67
N ALA A 17 11.05 -0.35 1.69
CA ALA A 17 10.63 -1.35 0.71
C ALA A 17 11.80 -1.83 -0.15
N ASP A 18 12.67 -0.93 -0.61
CA ASP A 18 13.85 -1.26 -1.41
C ASP A 18 14.82 -2.16 -0.63
N GLU A 19 15.07 -1.83 0.64
CA GLU A 19 15.95 -2.61 1.54
C GLU A 19 15.46 -4.05 1.80
N ILE A 20 14.14 -4.28 1.76
CA ILE A 20 13.57 -5.62 1.99
C ILE A 20 13.17 -6.34 0.69
N GLY A 21 13.51 -5.79 -0.48
CA GLY A 21 13.06 -6.31 -1.77
C GLY A 21 11.53 -6.34 -1.90
N GLY A 22 10.85 -5.44 -1.21
CA GLY A 22 9.40 -5.33 -1.15
C GLY A 22 8.85 -4.23 -2.07
N THR A 23 7.51 -4.13 -2.10
CA THR A 23 6.78 -3.12 -2.86
C THR A 23 6.01 -2.18 -1.93
N VAL A 24 5.85 -0.92 -2.36
CA VAL A 24 4.99 0.07 -1.69
C VAL A 24 3.62 0.12 -2.38
N VAL A 25 2.56 0.08 -1.58
CA VAL A 25 1.18 0.29 -2.03
C VAL A 25 0.59 1.51 -1.33
N LEU A 26 0.09 2.44 -2.13
CA LEU A 26 -0.50 3.68 -1.63
C LEU A 26 -1.96 3.47 -1.24
N VAL A 27 -2.32 3.93 -0.05
CA VAL A 27 -3.66 3.78 0.53
C VAL A 27 -4.10 5.11 1.11
N SER A 28 -5.06 5.74 0.46
CA SER A 28 -5.62 7.02 0.90
C SER A 28 -6.86 6.83 1.78
N PRO A 29 -6.83 7.23 3.07
CA PRO A 29 -8.02 7.24 3.90
C PRO A 29 -8.99 8.38 3.53
N LEU A 30 -8.54 9.36 2.74
CA LEU A 30 -9.33 10.48 2.25
C LEU A 30 -9.83 10.28 0.82
N ALA A 31 -9.63 9.10 0.23
CA ALA A 31 -10.11 8.79 -1.10
C ALA A 31 -11.63 9.01 -1.16
N LYS A 32 -12.08 9.79 -2.15
CA LYS A 32 -13.51 10.06 -2.39
C LYS A 32 -14.32 8.76 -2.52
N ASP A 33 -13.69 7.70 -3.05
CA ASP A 33 -14.20 6.33 -3.03
C ASP A 33 -13.34 5.44 -2.11
N TYR A 34 -13.50 5.66 -0.81
CA TYR A 34 -12.81 4.92 0.24
C TYR A 34 -13.04 3.41 0.14
N LEU A 35 -14.24 2.98 -0.28
CA LEU A 35 -14.61 1.57 -0.37
C LEU A 35 -13.90 0.87 -1.54
N ALA A 36 -13.75 1.54 -2.69
CA ALA A 36 -12.92 1.03 -3.78
C ALA A 36 -11.44 0.92 -3.37
N ASN A 37 -10.91 1.92 -2.65
CA ASN A 37 -9.54 1.89 -2.14
C ASN A 37 -9.30 0.72 -1.16
N MET A 38 -10.22 0.49 -0.21
CA MET A 38 -10.12 -0.66 0.70
C MET A 38 -10.22 -2.02 -0.01
N ARG A 39 -11.01 -2.12 -1.08
CA ARG A 39 -11.03 -3.33 -1.93
C ARG A 39 -9.71 -3.57 -2.64
N HIS A 40 -9.06 -2.51 -3.14
CA HIS A 40 -7.74 -2.62 -3.76
C HIS A 40 -6.68 -3.10 -2.77
N VAL A 41 -6.70 -2.57 -1.55
CA VAL A 41 -5.84 -3.03 -0.44
C VAL A 41 -6.09 -4.50 -0.12
N ALA A 42 -7.35 -4.90 0.06
CA ALA A 42 -7.71 -6.28 0.35
C ALA A 42 -7.28 -7.24 -0.78
N ALA A 43 -7.41 -6.83 -2.05
CA ALA A 43 -6.94 -7.60 -3.19
C ALA A 43 -5.41 -7.76 -3.19
N ALA A 44 -4.68 -6.70 -2.83
CA ALA A 44 -3.22 -6.74 -2.75
C ALA A 44 -2.73 -7.66 -1.61
N PHE A 45 -3.40 -7.66 -0.46
CA PHE A 45 -3.17 -8.64 0.61
C PHE A 45 -3.49 -10.07 0.16
N ALA A 46 -4.64 -10.31 -0.48
CA ALA A 46 -5.03 -11.64 -0.95
C ALA A 46 -4.09 -12.20 -2.03
N GLY A 47 -3.60 -11.36 -2.95
CA GLY A 47 -2.61 -11.74 -3.97
C GLY A 47 -1.23 -12.07 -3.38
N SER A 48 -0.86 -11.45 -2.26
CA SER A 48 0.36 -11.79 -1.51
C SER A 48 0.25 -13.05 -0.65
N GLY A 49 -0.95 -13.63 -0.56
CA GLY A 49 -1.27 -14.75 0.33
C GLY A 49 -1.56 -16.09 -0.36
N SER A 50 -1.27 -16.25 -1.66
CA SER A 50 -1.22 -17.61 -2.24
C SER A 50 0.08 -18.31 -1.81
N PRO A 51 0.03 -19.59 -1.42
CA PRO A 51 1.22 -20.43 -1.32
C PRO A 51 1.92 -20.60 -2.67
#